data_AF-A0A3M2HB62-F1
#
_entry.id   AF-A0A3M2HB62-F1
#
_cell.length_a   1.000
_cell.length_b   1.000
_cell.length_c   1.000
_cell.angle_alpha   90.00
_cell.angle_beta   90.00
_cell.angle_gamma   90.00
#
_symmetry.space_group_name_H-M   'P 1'
#
loop_
_entity.id
_entity.type
_entity.pdbx_description
1 polymer ?
#
loop_
_entity_poly.entity_id
_entity_poly.type
_entity_poly.pdbx_seq_one_letter_code
_entity_poly.pdbx_strand_id
1 'polypeptide(L)'
;MTTQLTLQQRFIATGVGGVLLTGSVLLAFQWAGSGTPPSGSTLLFLFILSLLGATGLALFLARPVTGAVHQALAEFHRQLPAGGEKLPFSTRDEATALKGAAEHLGNYLRRVSQAIDRILEGKLDVSIATSSGENLLEKLERLREMLQGRIERFQQIARGNLDEEAALYSEGDQLGAAIGEMVRSQRQVVEVARKIAGGDLEVDFQPRSQEDRLGMALAQMIRELRAKVTQFDEIAAGNLDTEVTVHSSRDQIGLAVQRMVNSLREMTRIAREVAAGNVEVEIPRRSERDQMGAAFRCMVQELKRMTDFARTIAGGNLMVDIQPRSEKDQLGKALGEMVVSLREQVREITSGVSILTAAANQISVTISQLSSSAQESTTAVTETVTTIQEVRQTAELSHQKAQYVSRSATKAREVSDNGARAVQETIGRMQAIREQMESIAESIVQLSEQSQAIG
;
A
#
# COMPACT_ATOMS: atom_id res chain seq x y z
N MET A 1 62.33 83.38 3.70
CA MET A 1 61.53 82.46 4.56
C MET A 1 61.22 81.12 3.89
N THR A 2 61.92 80.74 2.82
CA THR A 2 61.77 79.46 2.08
C THR A 2 62.87 78.44 2.38
N THR A 3 64.00 78.87 2.95
CA THR A 3 65.16 78.02 3.30
C THR A 3 65.09 77.39 4.69
N GLN A 4 64.29 77.94 5.63
CA GLN A 4 64.09 77.31 6.94
C GLN A 4 62.98 76.25 6.95
N LEU A 5 61.98 76.35 6.06
CA LEU A 5 60.93 75.33 5.93
C LEU A 5 61.47 74.01 5.37
N THR A 6 62.45 74.07 4.47
CA THR A 6 63.09 72.89 3.87
C THR A 6 64.00 72.13 4.84
N LEU A 7 64.56 72.81 5.85
CA LEU A 7 65.39 72.18 6.88
C LEU A 7 64.55 71.46 7.96
N GLN A 8 63.41 72.02 8.37
CA GLN A 8 62.48 71.34 9.28
C GLN A 8 61.77 70.15 8.62
N GLN A 9 61.41 70.24 7.34
CA GLN A 9 60.87 69.10 6.59
C GLN A 9 61.90 67.98 6.43
N ARG A 10 63.19 68.30 6.26
CA ARG A 10 64.26 67.29 6.27
C ARG A 10 64.43 66.64 7.64
N PHE A 11 64.37 67.40 8.74
CA PHE A 11 64.58 66.87 10.09
C PHE A 11 63.46 65.92 10.55
N ILE A 12 62.21 66.19 10.16
CA ILE A 12 61.07 65.30 10.44
C ILE A 12 61.13 64.05 9.54
N ALA A 13 61.60 64.17 8.30
CA ALA A 13 61.81 63.03 7.40
C ALA A 13 62.95 62.10 7.87
N THR A 14 64.06 62.62 8.42
CA THR A 14 65.13 61.77 9.00
C THR A 14 64.74 61.14 10.33
N GLY A 15 63.94 61.82 11.16
CA GLY A 15 63.47 61.29 12.45
C GLY A 15 62.49 60.12 12.30
N VAL A 16 61.55 60.20 11.36
CA VAL A 16 60.56 59.13 11.09
C VAL A 16 61.18 57.99 10.25
N GLY A 17 62.14 58.30 9.37
CA GLY A 17 62.90 57.30 8.62
C GLY A 17 63.78 56.40 9.51
N GLY A 18 64.32 56.95 10.61
CA GLY A 18 65.15 56.19 11.56
C GLY A 18 64.39 55.13 12.35
N VAL A 19 63.13 55.39 12.72
CA VAL A 19 62.31 54.49 13.56
C VAL A 19 61.74 53.29 12.78
N LEU A 20 61.54 53.43 11.46
CA LEU A 20 61.06 52.35 10.60
C LEU A 20 62.18 51.45 10.05
N LEU A 21 63.39 51.99 9.87
CA LEU A 21 64.58 51.19 9.55
C LEU A 21 64.94 50.24 10.70
N THR A 22 64.76 50.66 11.95
CA THR A 22 64.96 49.80 13.12
C THR A 22 63.91 48.69 13.26
N GLY A 23 62.65 48.94 12.90
CA GLY A 23 61.59 47.92 12.93
C GLY A 23 61.73 46.85 11.82
N SER A 24 62.20 47.26 10.64
CA SER A 24 62.43 46.36 9.50
C SER A 24 63.62 45.41 9.74
N VAL A 25 64.67 45.90 10.40
CA VAL A 25 65.83 45.09 10.81
C VAL A 25 65.46 44.10 11.93
N LEU A 26 64.53 44.48 12.83
CA LEU A 26 64.06 43.60 13.90
C LEU A 26 63.22 42.42 13.36
N LEU A 27 62.37 42.65 12.36
CA LEU A 27 61.60 41.60 11.68
C LEU A 27 62.47 40.68 10.81
N ALA A 28 63.54 41.20 10.20
CA ALA A 28 64.54 40.39 9.50
C ALA A 28 65.36 39.50 10.47
N PHE A 29 65.63 39.98 11.70
CA PHE A 29 66.28 39.19 12.75
C PHE A 29 65.35 38.13 13.36
N GLN A 30 64.06 38.41 13.49
CA GLN A 30 63.08 37.48 14.04
C GLN A 30 62.75 36.31 13.09
N TRP A 31 63.10 36.43 11.81
CA TRP A 31 62.96 35.38 10.80
C TRP A 31 64.21 34.51 10.60
N ALA A 32 65.33 34.82 11.28
CA ALA A 32 66.52 33.98 11.29
C ALA A 32 66.36 32.68 12.11
N GLY A 33 65.22 32.49 12.78
CA GLY A 33 64.89 31.29 13.58
C GLY A 33 64.14 30.17 12.84
N SER A 34 63.73 30.36 11.59
CA SER A 34 62.87 29.41 10.85
C SER A 34 63.45 28.97 9.50
N GLY A 35 64.65 28.38 9.51
CA GLY A 35 65.09 27.28 8.65
C GLY A 35 65.06 27.34 7.11
N THR A 36 64.55 28.37 6.44
CA THR A 36 64.59 28.48 4.97
C THR A 36 64.83 29.94 4.54
N PRO A 37 65.72 30.24 3.57
CA PRO A 37 65.95 31.62 3.13
C PRO A 37 64.75 32.13 2.32
N PRO A 38 64.36 33.41 2.46
CA PRO A 38 63.27 33.96 1.68
C PRO A 38 63.74 34.20 0.24
N SER A 39 62.93 33.82 -0.74
CA SER A 39 63.16 34.15 -2.15
C SER A 39 63.32 35.67 -2.34
N GLY A 40 64.22 36.11 -3.24
CA GLY A 40 64.46 37.54 -3.47
C GLY A 40 63.20 38.36 -3.78
N SER A 41 62.14 37.72 -4.29
CA SER A 41 60.82 38.31 -4.53
C SER A 41 60.06 38.67 -3.24
N THR A 42 60.13 37.87 -2.18
CA THR A 42 59.42 38.14 -0.91
C THR A 42 60.05 39.30 -0.14
N LEU A 43 61.37 39.43 -0.18
CA LEU A 43 62.08 40.59 0.38
C LEU A 43 61.77 41.86 -0.40
N LEU A 44 61.73 41.79 -1.74
CA LEU A 44 61.34 42.93 -2.58
C LEU A 44 59.88 43.35 -2.32
N PHE A 45 58.98 42.38 -2.11
CA PHE A 45 57.56 42.63 -1.84
C PHE A 45 57.36 43.31 -0.47
N LEU A 46 58.06 42.85 0.57
CA LEU A 46 58.03 43.49 1.89
C LEU A 46 58.65 44.89 1.87
N PHE A 47 59.70 45.10 1.08
CA PHE A 47 60.33 46.41 0.90
C PHE A 47 59.41 47.39 0.15
N ILE A 48 58.72 46.92 -0.89
CA ILE A 48 57.72 47.74 -1.61
C ILE A 48 56.52 48.04 -0.70
N LEU A 49 56.06 47.08 0.12
CA LEU A 49 54.95 47.27 1.05
C LEU A 49 55.30 48.25 2.17
N SER A 50 56.53 48.21 2.69
CA SER A 50 57.00 49.18 3.68
C SER A 50 57.20 50.57 3.07
N LEU A 51 57.68 50.65 1.82
CA LEU A 51 57.82 51.91 1.09
C LEU A 51 56.44 52.52 0.77
N LEU A 52 55.46 51.72 0.33
CA LEU A 52 54.09 52.18 0.12
C LEU A 52 53.40 52.56 1.43
N GLY A 53 53.63 51.80 2.51
CA GLY A 53 53.13 52.11 3.84
C GLY A 53 53.71 53.41 4.38
N ALA A 54 55.02 53.63 4.23
CA ALA A 54 55.70 54.84 4.66
C ALA A 54 55.30 56.06 3.81
N THR A 55 55.18 55.90 2.49
CA THR A 55 54.77 56.99 1.59
C THR A 55 53.27 57.29 1.74
N GLY A 56 52.46 56.26 1.96
CA GLY A 56 51.03 56.36 2.23
C GLY A 56 50.75 57.02 3.57
N LEU A 57 51.46 56.63 4.64
CA LEU A 57 51.38 57.25 5.96
C LEU A 57 51.91 58.68 5.95
N ALA A 58 53.00 58.95 5.20
CA ALA A 58 53.52 60.30 5.02
C ALA A 58 52.54 61.19 4.26
N LEU A 59 51.86 60.71 3.20
CA LEU A 59 50.81 61.47 2.49
C LEU A 59 49.52 61.60 3.31
N PHE A 60 49.17 60.57 4.09
CA PHE A 60 48.01 60.52 4.96
C PHE A 60 48.16 61.40 6.20
N LEU A 61 49.38 61.60 6.71
CA LEU A 61 49.68 62.59 7.74
C LEU A 61 49.94 63.96 7.13
N ALA A 62 50.63 64.05 5.99
CA ALA A 62 50.95 65.33 5.38
C ALA A 62 49.71 66.07 4.93
N ARG A 63 48.73 65.47 4.26
CA ARG A 63 47.54 66.22 3.80
C ARG A 63 46.70 66.84 4.92
N PRO A 64 46.32 66.13 6.00
CA PRO A 64 45.56 66.73 7.10
C PRO A 64 46.42 67.65 7.96
N VAL A 65 47.73 67.38 8.15
CA VAL A 65 48.61 68.32 8.86
C VAL A 65 48.83 69.58 8.03
N THR A 66 49.01 69.47 6.71
CA THR A 66 49.10 70.62 5.81
C THR A 66 47.79 71.39 5.77
N GLY A 67 46.64 70.70 5.80
CA GLY A 67 45.30 71.30 5.89
C GLY A 67 45.04 71.99 7.24
N ALA A 68 45.46 71.38 8.35
CA ALA A 68 45.38 71.97 9.70
C ALA A 68 46.30 73.19 9.83
N VAL A 69 47.50 73.13 9.24
CA VAL A 69 48.40 74.28 9.11
C VAL A 69 47.79 75.36 8.21
N HIS A 70 47.14 74.99 7.09
CA HIS A 70 46.45 75.94 6.21
C HIS A 70 45.24 76.59 6.88
N GLN A 71 44.46 75.85 7.67
CA GLN A 71 43.35 76.38 8.45
C GLN A 71 43.83 77.26 9.59
N ALA A 72 44.89 76.89 10.30
CA ALA A 72 45.50 77.75 11.31
C ALA A 72 46.03 79.06 10.69
N LEU A 73 46.62 78.98 9.49
CA LEU A 73 47.01 80.15 8.69
C LEU A 73 45.81 80.96 8.18
N ALA A 74 44.70 80.32 7.79
CA ALA A 74 43.49 80.98 7.33
C ALA A 74 42.75 81.69 8.47
N GLU A 75 42.70 81.09 9.67
CA GLU A 75 42.15 81.70 10.88
C GLU A 75 43.00 82.88 11.34
N PHE A 76 44.33 82.76 11.24
CA PHE A 76 45.27 83.86 11.44
C PHE A 76 45.07 84.98 10.41
N HIS A 77 44.75 84.63 9.15
CA HIS A 77 44.42 85.62 8.11
C HIS A 77 43.06 86.28 8.33
N ARG A 78 42.09 85.58 8.92
CA ARG A 78 40.74 86.09 9.21
C ARG A 78 40.71 87.03 10.42
N GLN A 79 41.69 86.91 11.33
CA GLN A 79 41.90 87.83 12.45
C GLN A 79 42.67 89.11 12.07
N LEU A 80 43.17 89.21 10.84
CA LEU A 80 43.73 90.45 10.29
C LEU A 80 42.59 91.32 9.72
N PRO A 81 42.39 92.56 10.20
CA PRO A 81 41.37 93.44 9.64
C PRO A 81 41.68 93.81 8.18
N ALA A 82 40.67 93.74 7.31
CA ALA A 82 40.77 94.13 5.91
C ALA A 82 40.89 95.66 5.78
N GLY A 83 42.11 96.17 5.87
CA GLY A 83 42.40 97.59 5.69
C GLY A 83 43.88 97.87 5.96
N GLY A 84 44.58 98.41 4.96
CA GLY A 84 46.02 98.68 5.02
C GLY A 84 46.39 99.83 5.95
N GLU A 85 46.25 99.66 7.26
CA GLU A 85 46.90 100.48 8.26
C GLU A 85 48.06 99.73 8.93
N LYS A 86 49.18 100.43 9.10
CA LYS A 86 50.39 99.93 9.77
C LYS A 86 50.05 99.47 11.19
N LEU A 87 50.16 98.17 11.44
CA LEU A 87 49.92 97.60 12.76
C LEU A 87 51.11 97.91 13.69
N PRO A 88 50.86 98.31 14.95
CA PRO A 88 51.91 98.50 15.94
C PRO A 88 52.13 97.19 16.68
N PHE A 89 52.82 96.22 16.08
CA PHE A 89 53.15 94.97 16.77
C PHE A 89 54.60 94.99 17.26
N SER A 90 54.76 94.88 18.57
CA SER A 90 56.04 94.60 19.21
C SER A 90 56.29 93.08 19.16
N THR A 91 57.54 92.65 18.97
CA THR A 91 58.00 91.23 18.94
C THR A 91 57.47 90.32 20.08
N ARG A 92 56.89 90.89 21.15
CA ARG A 92 56.26 90.18 22.27
C ARG A 92 54.81 89.72 21.98
N ASP A 93 54.07 90.43 21.14
CA ASP A 93 52.66 90.10 20.81
C ASP A 93 52.57 89.00 19.75
N GLU A 94 53.48 89.01 18.76
CA GLU A 94 53.61 87.91 17.80
C GLU A 94 54.00 86.58 18.49
N ALA A 95 54.92 86.63 19.47
CA ALA A 95 55.29 85.47 20.25
C ALA A 95 54.12 84.92 21.10
N THR A 96 53.23 85.80 21.57
CA THR A 96 52.07 85.42 22.39
C THR A 96 50.95 84.83 21.52
N ALA A 97 50.69 85.39 20.35
CA ALA A 97 49.75 84.83 19.36
C ALA A 97 50.24 83.47 18.82
N LEU A 98 51.54 83.34 18.54
CA LEU A 98 52.13 82.10 18.03
C LEU A 98 52.18 81.00 19.12
N LYS A 99 52.38 81.39 20.39
CA LYS A 99 52.21 80.49 21.54
C LYS A 99 50.76 80.03 21.70
N GLY A 100 49.78 80.94 21.58
CA GLY A 100 48.36 80.60 21.63
C GLY A 100 47.91 79.67 20.50
N ALA A 101 48.39 79.90 19.27
CA ALA A 101 48.13 79.03 18.12
C ALA A 101 48.79 77.64 18.29
N ALA A 102 50.01 77.58 18.84
CA ALA A 102 50.71 76.32 19.13
C ALA A 102 50.01 75.53 20.25
N GLU A 103 49.51 76.19 21.29
CA GLU A 103 48.72 75.55 22.36
C GLU A 103 47.37 75.03 21.82
N HIS A 104 46.70 75.79 20.94
CA HIS A 104 45.47 75.36 20.29
C HIS A 104 45.69 74.14 19.39
N LEU A 105 46.76 74.15 18.57
CA LEU A 105 47.14 73.01 17.73
C LEU A 105 47.54 71.79 18.58
N GLY A 106 48.27 71.98 19.68
CA GLY A 106 48.65 70.92 20.61
C GLY A 106 47.44 70.28 21.29
N ASN A 107 46.46 71.08 21.70
CA ASN A 107 45.20 70.57 22.26
C ASN A 107 44.34 69.86 21.21
N TYR A 108 44.28 70.38 19.98
CA TYR A 108 43.61 69.73 18.86
C TYR A 108 44.21 68.35 18.54
N LEU A 109 45.55 68.27 18.39
CA LEU A 109 46.23 67.02 18.11
C LEU A 109 46.11 66.01 19.26
N ARG A 110 46.09 66.47 20.52
CA ARG A 110 45.82 65.60 21.67
C ARG A 110 44.41 65.01 21.61
N ARG A 111 43.40 65.81 21.26
CA ARG A 111 42.01 65.35 21.09
C ARG A 111 41.88 64.37 19.93
N VAL A 112 42.57 64.62 18.81
CA VAL A 112 42.64 63.69 17.68
C VAL A 112 43.29 62.38 18.09
N SER A 113 44.42 62.40 18.80
CA SER A 113 45.08 61.18 19.30
C SER A 113 44.15 60.39 20.21
N GLN A 114 43.51 61.06 21.18
CA GLN A 114 42.56 60.42 22.10
C GLN A 114 41.35 59.82 21.37
N ALA A 115 40.84 60.48 20.33
CA ALA A 115 39.76 59.97 19.51
C ALA A 115 40.19 58.70 18.73
N ILE A 116 41.40 58.72 18.15
CA ILE A 116 41.97 57.56 17.45
C ILE A 116 42.20 56.40 18.43
N ASP A 117 42.80 56.66 19.59
CA ASP A 117 43.06 55.64 20.62
C ASP A 117 41.76 54.97 21.07
N ARG A 118 40.69 55.74 21.28
CA ARG A 118 39.37 55.20 21.63
C ARG A 118 38.78 54.32 20.52
N ILE A 119 38.90 54.74 19.26
CA ILE A 119 38.44 53.94 18.11
C ILE A 119 39.25 52.64 17.99
N LEU A 120 40.58 52.70 18.18
CA LEU A 120 41.47 51.53 18.13
C LEU A 120 41.22 50.56 19.29
N GLU A 121 40.85 51.08 20.46
CA GLU A 121 40.44 50.28 21.62
C GLU A 121 39.01 49.70 21.48
N GLY A 122 38.27 50.05 20.41
CA GLY A 122 36.90 49.60 20.18
C GLY A 122 35.84 50.29 21.05
N LYS A 123 36.20 51.38 21.75
CA LYS A 123 35.30 52.19 22.58
C LYS A 123 34.55 53.22 21.73
N LEU A 124 33.53 52.75 21.03
CA LEU A 124 32.77 53.54 20.05
C LEU A 124 31.49 54.17 20.62
N ASP A 125 31.17 53.89 21.88
CA ASP A 125 29.99 54.35 22.61
C ASP A 125 30.06 55.84 23.01
N VAL A 126 31.26 56.43 23.03
CA VAL A 126 31.47 57.83 23.45
C VAL A 126 31.68 58.73 22.23
N SER A 127 30.87 59.79 22.11
CA SER A 127 31.02 60.78 21.03
C SER A 127 32.33 61.57 21.11
N ILE A 128 32.89 61.86 19.95
CA ILE A 128 34.05 62.73 19.80
C ILE A 128 33.52 64.15 19.70
N ALA A 129 33.78 64.97 20.72
CA ALA A 129 33.39 66.37 20.69
C ALA A 129 34.09 67.09 19.51
N THR A 130 33.30 67.66 18.61
CA THR A 130 33.75 68.42 17.43
C THR A 130 33.35 69.89 17.56
N SER A 131 34.21 70.80 17.13
CA SER A 131 33.88 72.22 16.98
C SER A 131 34.01 72.66 15.51
N SER A 132 33.26 73.71 15.13
CA SER A 132 33.19 74.20 13.74
C SER A 132 34.60 74.50 13.20
N GLY A 133 34.99 73.79 12.14
CA GLY A 133 36.30 73.92 11.50
C GLY A 133 37.26 72.75 11.77
N GLU A 134 36.94 71.83 12.68
CA GLU A 134 37.75 70.67 13.05
C GLU A 134 37.56 69.46 12.12
N ASN A 135 37.85 69.62 10.83
CA ASN A 135 37.54 68.65 9.76
C ASN A 135 38.02 67.20 10.04
N LEU A 136 39.15 67.00 10.73
CA LEU A 136 39.63 65.66 11.09
C LEU A 136 38.81 65.01 12.22
N LEU A 137 38.43 65.76 13.26
CA LEU A 137 37.60 65.24 14.35
C LEU A 137 36.18 64.94 13.84
N GLU A 138 35.64 65.76 12.94
CA GLU A 138 34.36 65.48 12.26
C GLU A 138 34.42 64.19 11.44
N LYS A 139 35.52 63.93 10.72
CA LYS A 139 35.72 62.67 9.99
C LYS A 139 35.88 61.46 10.92
N LEU A 140 36.59 61.62 12.04
CA LEU A 140 36.72 60.57 13.05
C LEU A 140 35.39 60.27 13.75
N GLU A 141 34.56 61.28 13.98
CA GLU A 141 33.21 61.10 14.52
C GLU A 141 32.30 60.33 13.55
N ARG A 142 32.33 60.68 12.25
CA ARG A 142 31.63 59.89 11.22
C ARG A 142 32.12 58.45 11.14
N LEU A 143 33.43 58.21 11.29
CA LEU A 143 34.00 56.86 11.32
C LEU A 143 33.50 56.09 12.56
N ARG A 144 33.49 56.74 13.73
CA ARG A 144 32.97 56.15 14.97
C ARG A 144 31.50 55.76 14.82
N GLU A 145 30.65 56.67 14.36
CA GLU A 145 29.21 56.43 14.13
C GLU A 145 28.99 55.26 13.16
N MET A 146 29.75 55.23 12.06
CA MET A 146 29.70 54.15 11.09
C MET A 146 30.08 52.80 11.71
N LEU A 147 31.16 52.74 12.49
CA LEU A 147 31.59 51.49 13.16
C LEU A 147 30.61 51.07 14.25
N GLN A 148 30.06 52.02 15.01
CA GLN A 148 29.04 51.75 16.03
C GLN A 148 27.78 51.14 15.39
N GLY A 149 27.26 51.73 14.32
CA GLY A 149 26.11 51.20 13.59
C GLY A 149 26.35 49.79 13.03
N ARG A 150 27.58 49.47 12.59
CA ARG A 150 27.94 48.10 12.19
C ARG A 150 27.97 47.13 13.36
N ILE A 151 28.45 47.53 14.53
CA ILE A 151 28.42 46.68 15.73
C ILE A 151 26.98 46.37 16.14
N GLU A 152 26.12 47.39 16.17
CA GLU A 152 24.68 47.21 16.44
C GLU A 152 24.07 46.21 15.45
N ARG A 153 24.46 46.32 14.16
CA ARG A 153 24.04 45.38 13.13
C ARG A 153 24.52 43.95 13.37
N PHE A 154 25.79 43.75 13.71
CA PHE A 154 26.31 42.43 14.06
C PHE A 154 25.60 41.84 15.28
N GLN A 155 25.26 42.66 16.28
CA GLN A 155 24.50 42.22 17.45
C GLN A 155 23.07 41.80 17.08
N GLN A 156 22.40 42.52 16.18
CA GLN A 156 21.08 42.12 15.68
C GLN A 156 21.14 40.76 14.95
N ILE A 157 22.14 40.58 14.08
CA ILE A 157 22.36 39.33 13.33
C ILE A 157 22.67 38.18 14.30
N ALA A 158 23.50 38.42 15.31
CA ALA A 158 23.80 37.43 16.36
C ALA A 158 22.57 37.05 17.20
N ARG A 159 21.60 37.96 17.35
CA ARG A 159 20.29 37.69 17.97
C ARG A 159 19.28 37.03 17.02
N GLY A 160 19.64 36.84 15.73
CA GLY A 160 18.77 36.26 14.72
C GLY A 160 17.77 37.22 14.07
N ASN A 161 17.88 38.53 14.32
CA ASN A 161 17.07 39.53 13.61
C ASN A 161 17.72 39.83 12.25
N LEU A 162 17.01 39.48 11.18
CA LEU A 162 17.47 39.64 9.81
C LEU A 162 16.58 40.59 9.00
N ASP A 163 15.64 41.33 9.58
CA ASP A 163 14.56 41.96 8.81
C ASP A 163 14.99 43.22 8.04
N GLU A 164 15.99 43.96 8.52
CA GLU A 164 16.48 45.19 7.87
C GLU A 164 17.66 44.92 6.92
N GLU A 165 17.92 45.76 5.92
CA GLU A 165 19.11 45.64 5.07
C GLU A 165 20.31 46.41 5.63
N ALA A 166 21.53 45.93 5.39
CA ALA A 166 22.74 46.66 5.76
C ALA A 166 22.86 47.90 4.85
N ALA A 167 22.70 49.09 5.41
CA ALA A 167 22.89 50.34 4.68
C ALA A 167 24.35 50.48 4.24
N LEU A 168 24.57 50.74 2.94
CA LEU A 168 25.88 51.08 2.41
C LEU A 168 26.16 52.57 2.68
N TYR A 169 27.24 52.88 3.40
CA TYR A 169 27.60 54.26 3.71
C TYR A 169 28.33 54.96 2.55
N SER A 170 28.87 54.19 1.60
CA SER A 170 29.50 54.70 0.36
C SER A 170 29.56 53.61 -0.71
N GLU A 171 29.77 53.97 -1.98
CA GLU A 171 29.94 53.01 -3.09
C GLU A 171 31.14 52.06 -2.90
N GLY A 172 32.13 52.45 -2.09
CA GLY A 172 33.32 51.64 -1.77
C GLY A 172 33.24 50.87 -0.44
N ASP A 173 32.06 50.78 0.19
CA ASP A 173 31.89 50.18 1.51
C ASP A 173 31.97 48.64 1.47
N GLN A 174 33.20 48.11 1.42
CA GLN A 174 33.47 46.67 1.39
C GLN A 174 32.94 45.94 2.64
N LEU A 175 33.07 46.54 3.82
CA LEU A 175 32.59 45.94 5.07
C LEU A 175 31.05 45.93 5.10
N GLY A 176 30.39 46.91 4.50
CA GLY A 176 28.93 46.99 4.43
C GLY A 176 28.39 45.96 3.45
N ALA A 177 29.05 45.81 2.29
CA ALA A 177 28.78 44.76 1.33
C ALA A 177 28.93 43.36 1.94
N ALA A 178 30.01 43.11 2.70
CA ALA A 178 30.25 41.84 3.38
C ALA A 178 29.16 41.52 4.44
N ILE A 179 28.76 42.51 5.25
CA ILE A 179 27.64 42.35 6.20
C ILE A 179 26.33 42.08 5.44
N GLY A 180 26.08 42.79 4.34
CA GLY A 180 24.91 42.58 3.50
C GLY A 180 24.86 41.19 2.85
N GLU A 181 26.00 40.67 2.39
CA GLU A 181 26.14 39.29 1.93
C GLU A 181 25.82 38.29 3.04
N MET A 182 26.39 38.48 4.24
CA MET A 182 26.12 37.62 5.40
C MET A 182 24.63 37.61 5.79
N VAL A 183 23.95 38.75 5.80
CA VAL A 183 22.51 38.87 6.11
C VAL A 183 21.67 38.15 5.04
N ARG A 184 21.90 38.44 3.75
CA ARG A 184 21.21 37.75 2.63
C ARG A 184 21.40 36.24 2.72
N SER A 185 22.62 35.84 3.07
CA SER A 185 23.00 34.46 3.32
C SER A 185 22.12 33.78 4.38
N GLN A 186 21.95 34.42 5.54
CA GLN A 186 21.15 33.82 6.62
C GLN A 186 19.65 33.86 6.30
N ARG A 187 19.17 34.91 5.63
CA ARG A 187 17.77 35.02 5.17
C ARG A 187 17.37 33.86 4.26
N GLN A 188 18.23 33.50 3.30
CA GLN A 188 17.98 32.39 2.37
C GLN A 188 17.82 31.06 3.12
N VAL A 189 18.66 30.81 4.12
CA VAL A 189 18.55 29.59 4.95
C VAL A 189 17.26 29.58 5.76
N VAL A 190 16.87 30.73 6.33
CA VAL A 190 15.60 30.87 7.05
C VAL A 190 14.39 30.64 6.13
N GLU A 191 14.43 31.15 4.91
CA GLU A 191 13.36 30.95 3.93
C GLU A 191 13.19 29.46 3.58
N VAL A 192 14.30 28.77 3.30
CA VAL A 192 14.29 27.33 2.99
C VAL A 192 13.83 26.52 4.19
N ALA A 193 14.30 26.85 5.40
CA ALA A 193 13.86 26.20 6.63
C ALA A 193 12.35 26.38 6.86
N ARG A 194 11.79 27.57 6.56
CA ARG A 194 10.33 27.81 6.59
C ARG A 194 9.57 26.95 5.58
N LYS A 195 10.10 26.81 4.35
CA LYS A 195 9.50 25.93 3.33
C LYS A 195 9.51 24.46 3.78
N ILE A 196 10.64 23.96 4.29
CA ILE A 196 10.75 22.60 4.85
C ILE A 196 9.78 22.40 6.01
N ALA A 197 9.69 23.36 6.94
CA ALA A 197 8.75 23.29 8.06
C ALA A 197 7.28 23.31 7.60
N GLY A 198 6.99 23.94 6.46
CA GLY A 198 5.69 23.88 5.79
C GLY A 198 5.44 22.59 5.00
N GLY A 199 6.42 21.67 4.93
CA GLY A 199 6.33 20.42 4.16
C GLY A 199 6.74 20.56 2.69
N ASP A 200 7.14 21.75 2.23
CA ASP A 200 7.69 21.94 0.89
C ASP A 200 9.16 21.49 0.88
N LEU A 201 9.35 20.30 0.34
CA LEU A 201 10.67 19.73 0.11
C LEU A 201 11.11 19.87 -1.34
N GLU A 202 10.35 20.46 -2.25
CA GLU A 202 10.73 20.59 -3.68
C GLU A 202 11.70 21.74 -3.94
N VAL A 203 12.02 22.51 -2.90
CA VAL A 203 12.96 23.64 -2.94
C VAL A 203 14.30 23.25 -3.55
N ASP A 204 14.70 23.91 -4.64
CA ASP A 204 16.05 23.82 -5.19
C ASP A 204 17.00 24.68 -4.34
N PHE A 205 17.64 24.04 -3.36
CA PHE A 205 18.65 24.68 -2.52
C PHE A 205 20.04 24.18 -2.89
N GLN A 206 20.90 25.11 -3.29
CA GLN A 206 22.30 24.83 -3.61
C GLN A 206 23.21 25.53 -2.60
N PRO A 207 24.13 24.79 -1.94
CA PRO A 207 25.17 25.39 -1.12
C PRO A 207 26.00 26.37 -1.94
N ARG A 208 26.36 27.51 -1.35
CA ARG A 208 27.03 28.61 -2.10
C ARG A 208 28.46 28.28 -2.47
N SER A 209 29.11 27.48 -1.64
CA SER A 209 30.48 26.99 -1.82
C SER A 209 30.67 25.70 -1.04
N GLN A 210 31.81 25.04 -1.22
CA GLN A 210 32.19 23.89 -0.40
C GLN A 210 32.50 24.27 1.07
N GLU A 211 32.67 25.56 1.36
CA GLU A 211 32.88 26.07 2.71
C GLU A 211 31.56 26.41 3.43
N ASP A 212 30.44 26.45 2.70
CA ASP A 212 29.11 26.72 3.24
C ASP A 212 28.58 25.51 4.03
N ARG A 213 29.13 25.30 5.23
CA ARG A 213 28.76 24.19 6.12
C ARG A 213 27.27 24.18 6.46
N LEU A 214 26.68 25.37 6.63
CA LEU A 214 25.25 25.50 6.92
C LEU A 214 24.42 25.06 5.71
N GLY A 215 24.78 25.53 4.52
CA GLY A 215 24.14 25.11 3.28
C GLY A 215 24.30 23.62 3.00
N MET A 216 25.51 23.06 3.18
CA MET A 216 25.73 21.62 2.98
C MET A 216 24.87 20.77 3.93
N ALA A 217 24.79 21.15 5.22
CA ALA A 217 23.96 20.45 6.19
C ALA A 217 22.46 20.55 5.84
N LEU A 218 22.01 21.74 5.41
CA LEU A 218 20.63 21.96 4.97
C LEU A 218 20.29 21.14 3.72
N ALA A 219 21.19 21.11 2.74
CA ALA A 219 21.03 20.30 1.53
C ALA A 219 20.99 18.80 1.83
N GLN A 220 21.81 18.33 2.79
CA GLN A 220 21.73 16.95 3.27
C GLN A 220 20.37 16.67 3.92
N MET A 221 19.90 17.54 4.82
CA MET A 221 18.59 17.40 5.46
C MET A 221 17.45 17.31 4.43
N ILE A 222 17.46 18.16 3.39
CA ILE A 222 16.45 18.11 2.31
C ILE A 222 16.51 16.77 1.57
N ARG A 223 17.71 16.28 1.22
CA ARG A 223 17.86 14.99 0.53
C ARG A 223 17.32 13.83 1.36
N GLU A 224 17.65 13.78 2.66
CA GLU A 224 17.16 12.72 3.56
C GLU A 224 15.63 12.75 3.67
N LEU A 225 15.04 13.93 3.86
CA LEU A 225 13.59 14.08 3.94
C LEU A 225 12.90 13.70 2.63
N ARG A 226 13.44 14.11 1.46
CA ARG A 226 12.93 13.68 0.14
C ARG A 226 12.98 12.16 -0.03
N ALA A 227 14.07 11.53 0.37
CA ALA A 227 14.20 10.07 0.30
C ALA A 227 13.13 9.37 1.15
N LYS A 228 12.80 9.91 2.34
CA LYS A 228 11.68 9.40 3.15
C LYS A 228 10.33 9.62 2.47
N VAL A 229 10.10 10.75 1.80
CA VAL A 229 8.87 11.00 1.02
C VAL A 229 8.72 9.96 -0.09
N THR A 230 9.78 9.69 -0.87
CA THR A 230 9.74 8.64 -1.88
C THR A 230 9.40 7.27 -1.28
N GLN A 231 9.94 6.94 -0.09
CA GLN A 231 9.56 5.71 0.61
C GLN A 231 8.07 5.70 1.01
N PHE A 232 7.52 6.84 1.45
CA PHE A 232 6.10 6.94 1.75
C PHE A 232 5.22 6.76 0.52
N ASP A 233 5.64 7.30 -0.63
CA ASP A 233 4.92 7.13 -1.90
C ASP A 233 4.89 5.65 -2.34
N GLU A 234 6.01 4.93 -2.21
CA GLU A 234 6.06 3.49 -2.48
C GLU A 234 5.11 2.70 -1.57
N ILE A 235 5.09 3.01 -0.26
CA ILE A 235 4.19 2.37 0.70
C ILE A 235 2.73 2.69 0.38
N ALA A 236 2.43 3.95 0.02
CA ALA A 236 1.09 4.39 -0.36
C ALA A 236 0.61 3.73 -1.66
N ALA A 237 1.52 3.48 -2.60
CA ALA A 237 1.26 2.70 -3.81
C ALA A 237 1.08 1.19 -3.54
N GLY A 238 1.32 0.73 -2.31
CA GLY A 238 1.20 -0.67 -1.91
C GLY A 238 2.45 -1.51 -2.16
N ASN A 239 3.56 -0.90 -2.58
CA ASN A 239 4.86 -1.57 -2.67
C ASN A 239 5.46 -1.72 -1.27
N LEU A 240 5.06 -2.79 -0.58
CA LEU A 240 5.58 -3.11 0.73
C LEU A 240 6.92 -3.82 0.68
N ASP A 241 7.44 -4.22 -0.49
CA ASP A 241 8.75 -4.90 -0.61
C ASP A 241 9.92 -3.92 -0.54
N THR A 242 9.63 -2.61 -0.57
CA THR A 242 10.62 -1.54 -0.41
C THR A 242 11.49 -1.70 0.85
N GLU A 243 12.79 -1.43 0.72
CA GLU A 243 13.73 -1.48 1.84
C GLU A 243 13.64 -0.18 2.66
N VAL A 244 13.21 -0.29 3.91
CA VAL A 244 13.18 0.86 4.82
C VAL A 244 14.56 1.05 5.42
N THR A 245 15.28 2.06 4.92
CA THR A 245 16.59 2.43 5.46
C THR A 245 16.44 3.14 6.80
N VAL A 246 17.08 2.61 7.85
CA VAL A 246 17.16 3.24 9.17
C VAL A 246 18.60 3.70 9.37
N HIS A 247 18.82 5.02 9.39
CA HIS A 247 20.20 5.56 9.36
C HIS A 247 20.91 5.47 10.71
N SER A 248 20.17 5.38 11.81
CA SER A 248 20.71 5.18 13.15
C SER A 248 19.64 4.66 14.11
N SER A 249 20.05 4.22 15.30
CA SER A 249 19.13 3.87 16.39
C SER A 249 18.28 5.06 16.89
N ARG A 250 18.63 6.30 16.49
CA ARG A 250 17.90 7.53 16.80
C ARG A 250 17.10 8.06 15.61
N ASP A 251 17.07 7.35 14.48
CA ASP A 251 16.23 7.70 13.33
C ASP A 251 14.77 7.39 13.65
N GLN A 252 14.12 8.31 14.35
CA GLN A 252 12.75 8.15 14.82
C GLN A 252 11.76 7.97 13.65
N ILE A 253 11.99 8.67 12.54
CA ILE A 253 11.17 8.56 11.34
C ILE A 253 11.37 7.19 10.73
N GLY A 254 12.62 6.79 10.43
CA GLY A 254 12.92 5.48 9.84
C GLY A 254 12.39 4.31 10.68
N LEU A 255 12.57 4.35 12.01
CA LEU A 255 12.03 3.33 12.91
C LEU A 255 10.49 3.29 12.93
N ALA A 256 9.82 4.44 12.81
CA ALA A 256 8.37 4.51 12.72
C ALA A 256 7.87 3.93 11.38
N VAL A 257 8.51 4.30 10.26
CA VAL A 257 8.22 3.74 8.94
C VAL A 257 8.42 2.22 8.94
N GLN A 258 9.52 1.73 9.51
CA GLN A 258 9.80 0.30 9.59
C GLN A 258 8.71 -0.46 10.35
N ARG A 259 8.25 0.06 11.48
CA ARG A 259 7.13 -0.54 12.24
C ARG A 259 5.84 -0.55 11.42
N MET A 260 5.56 0.53 10.70
CA MET A 260 4.39 0.63 9.83
C MET A 260 4.46 -0.39 8.68
N VAL A 261 5.58 -0.48 7.96
CA VAL A 261 5.77 -1.43 6.85
C VAL A 261 5.70 -2.87 7.34
N ASN A 262 6.36 -3.20 8.45
CA ASN A 262 6.27 -4.54 9.04
C ASN A 262 4.84 -4.89 9.43
N SER A 263 4.11 -3.92 9.97
CA SER A 263 2.70 -4.06 10.30
C SER A 263 1.87 -4.39 9.05
N LEU A 264 2.06 -3.67 7.95
CA LEU A 264 1.35 -3.88 6.69
C LEU A 264 1.74 -5.21 6.02
N ARG A 265 3.03 -5.55 5.95
CA ARG A 265 3.53 -6.82 5.37
C ARG A 265 2.87 -8.03 6.03
N GLU A 266 2.79 -8.02 7.36
CA GLU A 266 2.17 -9.10 8.11
C GLU A 266 0.65 -9.18 7.86
N MET A 267 -0.05 -8.05 7.69
CA MET A 267 -1.46 -8.08 7.30
C MET A 267 -1.64 -8.60 5.87
N THR A 268 -0.75 -8.25 4.95
CA THR A 268 -0.73 -8.81 3.59
C THR A 268 -0.49 -10.33 3.62
N ARG A 269 0.41 -10.81 4.48
CA ARG A 269 0.66 -12.24 4.68
C ARG A 269 -0.61 -12.95 5.16
N ILE A 270 -1.26 -12.42 6.20
CA ILE A 270 -2.53 -12.95 6.72
C ILE A 270 -3.62 -12.95 5.64
N ALA A 271 -3.74 -11.86 4.87
CA ALA A 271 -4.69 -11.79 3.77
C ALA A 271 -4.45 -12.89 2.71
N ARG A 272 -3.18 -13.19 2.39
CA ARG A 272 -2.82 -14.28 1.47
C ARG A 272 -3.18 -15.66 2.03
N GLU A 273 -2.93 -15.90 3.33
CA GLU A 273 -3.33 -17.14 4.00
C GLU A 273 -4.85 -17.35 3.93
N VAL A 274 -5.62 -16.31 4.28
CA VAL A 274 -7.09 -16.35 4.22
C VAL A 274 -7.59 -16.55 2.79
N ALA A 275 -6.97 -15.87 1.81
CA ALA A 275 -7.29 -16.03 0.39
C ALA A 275 -6.98 -17.44 -0.14
N ALA A 276 -5.96 -18.11 0.42
CA ALA A 276 -5.66 -19.51 0.15
C ALA A 276 -6.60 -20.50 0.88
N GLY A 277 -7.56 -19.99 1.66
CA GLY A 277 -8.53 -20.80 2.41
C GLY A 277 -8.09 -21.16 3.83
N ASN A 278 -6.94 -20.68 4.31
CA ASN A 278 -6.50 -20.90 5.67
C ASN A 278 -7.18 -19.92 6.64
N VAL A 279 -8.29 -20.37 7.24
CA VAL A 279 -9.05 -19.60 8.25
C VAL A 279 -8.61 -19.89 9.70
N GLU A 280 -7.54 -20.67 9.88
CA GLU A 280 -6.96 -20.98 11.20
C GLU A 280 -5.77 -20.06 11.54
N VAL A 281 -5.50 -19.07 10.70
CA VAL A 281 -4.42 -18.11 10.92
C VAL A 281 -4.66 -17.26 12.18
N GLU A 282 -3.65 -17.20 13.04
CA GLU A 282 -3.68 -16.35 14.23
C GLU A 282 -3.29 -14.91 13.89
N ILE A 283 -4.10 -13.94 14.37
CA ILE A 283 -3.89 -12.51 14.13
C ILE A 283 -3.51 -11.86 15.47
N PRO A 284 -2.22 -11.63 15.72
CA PRO A 284 -1.75 -11.11 17.00
C PRO A 284 -2.32 -9.71 17.27
N ARG A 285 -2.72 -9.45 18.52
CA ARG A 285 -3.20 -8.13 18.94
C ARG A 285 -2.00 -7.24 19.23
N ARG A 286 -1.75 -6.25 18.36
CA ARG A 286 -0.57 -5.37 18.48
C ARG A 286 -0.74 -4.28 19.53
N SER A 287 -1.96 -3.77 19.66
CA SER A 287 -2.32 -2.77 20.67
C SER A 287 -3.82 -2.80 20.92
N GLU A 288 -4.27 -2.04 21.92
CA GLU A 288 -5.71 -1.84 22.15
C GLU A 288 -6.41 -1.08 21.02
N ARG A 289 -5.66 -0.26 20.29
CA ARG A 289 -6.15 0.56 19.17
C ARG A 289 -5.90 -0.07 17.79
N ASP A 290 -5.57 -1.36 17.75
CA ASP A 290 -5.29 -2.11 16.53
C ASP A 290 -6.59 -2.39 15.74
N GLN A 291 -7.11 -1.36 15.07
CA GLN A 291 -8.35 -1.40 14.29
C GLN A 291 -8.23 -2.36 13.11
N MET A 292 -7.08 -2.36 12.42
CA MET A 292 -6.83 -3.24 11.28
C MET A 292 -6.81 -4.71 11.71
N GLY A 293 -6.06 -5.06 12.76
CA GLY A 293 -6.07 -6.41 13.31
C GLY A 293 -7.44 -6.84 13.82
N ALA A 294 -8.22 -5.93 14.42
CA ALA A 294 -9.58 -6.22 14.86
C ALA A 294 -10.53 -6.54 13.70
N ALA A 295 -10.47 -5.77 12.61
CA ALA A 295 -11.26 -6.01 11.40
C ALA A 295 -10.92 -7.37 10.77
N PHE A 296 -9.63 -7.70 10.64
CA PHE A 296 -9.19 -9.00 10.13
C PHE A 296 -9.61 -10.17 11.04
N ARG A 297 -9.52 -10.02 12.36
CA ARG A 297 -10.00 -11.06 13.30
C ARG A 297 -11.49 -11.31 13.13
N CYS A 298 -12.29 -10.26 13.02
CA CYS A 298 -13.72 -10.38 12.74
C CYS A 298 -13.95 -11.10 11.41
N MET A 299 -13.25 -10.72 10.34
CA MET A 299 -13.35 -11.40 9.04
C MET A 299 -13.01 -12.91 9.13
N VAL A 300 -11.89 -13.28 9.75
CA VAL A 300 -11.45 -14.68 9.88
C VAL A 300 -12.42 -15.49 10.73
N GLN A 301 -12.87 -14.95 11.87
CA GLN A 301 -13.85 -15.61 12.73
C GLN A 301 -15.14 -15.94 11.99
N GLU A 302 -15.55 -15.07 11.08
CA GLU A 302 -16.78 -15.22 10.32
C GLU A 302 -16.63 -16.25 9.20
N LEU A 303 -15.50 -16.24 8.49
CA LEU A 303 -15.17 -17.30 7.54
C LEU A 303 -15.08 -18.68 8.23
N LYS A 304 -14.52 -18.73 9.44
CA LYS A 304 -14.47 -19.94 10.26
C LYS A 304 -15.88 -20.42 10.63
N ARG A 305 -16.75 -19.52 11.09
CA ARG A 305 -18.17 -19.83 11.37
C ARG A 305 -18.90 -20.40 10.15
N MET A 306 -18.68 -19.81 8.96
CA MET A 306 -19.27 -20.33 7.72
C MET A 306 -18.73 -21.71 7.35
N THR A 307 -17.44 -21.96 7.58
CA THR A 307 -16.82 -23.28 7.39
C THR A 307 -17.43 -24.32 8.34
N ASP A 308 -17.70 -23.95 9.60
CA ASP A 308 -18.35 -24.84 10.57
C ASP A 308 -19.80 -25.16 10.19
N PHE A 309 -20.55 -24.17 9.68
CA PHE A 309 -21.88 -24.42 9.11
C PHE A 309 -21.82 -25.37 7.93
N ALA A 310 -20.93 -25.13 6.96
CA ALA A 310 -20.75 -26.02 5.81
C ALA A 310 -20.39 -27.45 6.25
N ARG A 311 -19.53 -27.61 7.25
CA ARG A 311 -19.17 -28.93 7.82
C ARG A 311 -20.37 -29.61 8.48
N THR A 312 -21.21 -28.85 9.18
CA THR A 312 -22.44 -29.36 9.82
C THR A 312 -23.44 -29.86 8.76
N ILE A 313 -23.63 -29.10 7.69
CA ILE A 313 -24.49 -29.47 6.56
C ILE A 313 -23.92 -30.71 5.85
N ALA A 314 -22.62 -30.73 5.56
CA ALA A 314 -21.95 -31.86 4.94
C ALA A 314 -22.02 -33.14 5.80
N GLY A 315 -22.08 -32.99 7.13
CA GLY A 315 -22.36 -34.08 8.07
C GLY A 315 -23.82 -34.57 8.07
N GLY A 316 -24.69 -34.02 7.22
CA GLY A 316 -26.10 -34.39 7.11
C GLY A 316 -27.01 -33.71 8.14
N ASN A 317 -26.47 -32.88 9.04
CA ASN A 317 -27.29 -32.13 9.98
C ASN A 317 -27.85 -30.87 9.30
N LEU A 318 -29.00 -31.06 8.63
CA LEU A 318 -29.74 -29.97 8.01
C LEU A 318 -30.57 -29.15 9.00
N MET A 319 -30.57 -29.44 10.32
CA MET A 319 -31.36 -28.67 11.31
C MET A 319 -30.69 -27.36 11.74
N VAL A 320 -29.53 -27.04 11.18
CA VAL A 320 -28.83 -25.78 11.42
C VAL A 320 -29.69 -24.58 11.00
N ASP A 321 -29.71 -23.54 11.84
CA ASP A 321 -30.32 -22.25 11.52
C ASP A 321 -29.23 -21.26 11.14
N ILE A 322 -29.21 -20.87 9.86
CA ILE A 322 -28.23 -19.93 9.31
C ILE A 322 -28.95 -18.61 9.09
N GLN A 323 -28.80 -17.69 10.04
CA GLN A 323 -29.33 -16.34 9.90
C GLN A 323 -28.29 -15.40 9.27
N PRO A 324 -28.60 -14.75 8.14
CA PRO A 324 -27.73 -13.74 7.55
C PRO A 324 -27.49 -12.60 8.53
N ARG A 325 -26.23 -12.18 8.68
CA ARG A 325 -25.86 -11.12 9.64
C ARG A 325 -26.29 -9.73 9.21
N SER A 326 -26.45 -9.54 7.90
CA SER A 326 -26.86 -8.27 7.30
C SER A 326 -27.43 -8.54 5.92
N GLU A 327 -28.05 -7.52 5.32
CA GLU A 327 -28.51 -7.60 3.94
C GLU A 327 -27.37 -7.85 2.94
N LYS A 328 -26.12 -7.54 3.30
CA LYS A 328 -24.93 -7.71 2.48
C LYS A 328 -24.24 -9.07 2.67
N ASP A 329 -24.72 -9.90 3.60
CA ASP A 329 -24.16 -11.23 3.89
C ASP A 329 -24.61 -12.25 2.83
N GLN A 330 -24.01 -12.18 1.65
CA GLN A 330 -24.37 -13.05 0.52
C GLN A 330 -24.05 -14.53 0.80
N LEU A 331 -22.93 -14.80 1.49
CA LEU A 331 -22.53 -16.17 1.82
C LEU A 331 -23.50 -16.80 2.83
N GLY A 332 -23.89 -16.07 3.87
CA GLY A 332 -24.90 -16.52 4.84
C GLY A 332 -26.25 -16.80 4.18
N LYS A 333 -26.71 -15.93 3.27
CA LYS A 333 -27.94 -16.13 2.49
C LYS A 333 -27.88 -17.39 1.63
N ALA A 334 -26.81 -17.55 0.84
CA ALA A 334 -26.64 -18.71 -0.03
C ALA A 334 -26.58 -20.03 0.74
N LEU A 335 -25.87 -20.05 1.89
CA LEU A 335 -25.86 -21.23 2.77
C LEU A 335 -27.24 -21.51 3.36
N GLY A 336 -28.00 -20.49 3.75
CA GLY A 336 -29.38 -20.63 4.23
C GLY A 336 -30.31 -21.22 3.17
N GLU A 337 -30.26 -20.68 1.94
CA GLU A 337 -31.01 -21.20 0.79
C GLU A 337 -30.65 -22.66 0.49
N MET A 338 -29.34 -22.99 0.52
CA MET A 338 -28.87 -24.36 0.33
C MET A 338 -29.46 -25.32 1.37
N VAL A 339 -29.53 -24.93 2.65
CA VAL A 339 -30.16 -25.76 3.70
C VAL A 339 -31.64 -25.96 3.43
N VAL A 340 -32.37 -24.92 3.00
CA VAL A 340 -33.79 -25.03 2.66
C VAL A 340 -34.00 -26.02 1.50
N SER A 341 -33.25 -25.88 0.42
CA SER A 341 -33.35 -26.79 -0.74
C SER A 341 -32.98 -28.23 -0.38
N LEU A 342 -31.93 -28.45 0.41
CA LEU A 342 -31.55 -29.79 0.87
C LEU A 342 -32.65 -30.42 1.76
N ARG A 343 -33.28 -29.63 2.64
CA ARG A 343 -34.41 -30.11 3.46
C ARG A 343 -35.60 -30.54 2.60
N GLU A 344 -35.91 -29.76 1.56
CA GLU A 344 -36.99 -30.07 0.63
C GLU A 344 -36.73 -31.37 -0.14
N GLN A 345 -35.52 -31.54 -0.68
CA GLN A 345 -35.11 -32.77 -1.36
C GLN A 345 -35.21 -34.01 -0.44
N VAL A 346 -34.73 -33.91 0.80
CA VAL A 346 -34.85 -35.02 1.78
C VAL A 346 -36.31 -35.35 2.08
N ARG A 347 -37.19 -34.33 2.16
CA ARG A 347 -38.63 -34.51 2.36
C ARG A 347 -39.28 -35.24 1.18
N GLU A 348 -38.96 -34.86 -0.05
CA GLU A 348 -39.45 -35.52 -1.26
C GLU A 348 -38.99 -36.99 -1.34
N ILE A 349 -37.70 -37.25 -1.07
CA ILE A 349 -37.16 -38.61 -1.01
C ILE A 349 -37.90 -39.45 0.02
N THR A 350 -38.09 -38.92 1.23
CA THR A 350 -38.79 -39.64 2.32
C THR A 350 -40.25 -39.93 1.93
N SER A 351 -40.92 -38.99 1.26
CA SER A 351 -42.27 -39.20 0.73
C SER A 351 -42.30 -40.30 -0.33
N GLY A 352 -41.34 -40.29 -1.28
CA GLY A 352 -41.20 -41.33 -2.30
C GLY A 352 -40.94 -42.72 -1.70
N VAL A 353 -40.09 -42.82 -0.67
CA VAL A 353 -39.83 -44.07 0.06
C VAL A 353 -41.10 -44.58 0.75
N SER A 354 -41.92 -43.70 1.31
CA SER A 354 -43.22 -44.08 1.91
C SER A 354 -44.18 -44.66 0.87
N ILE A 355 -44.27 -44.04 -0.32
CA ILE A 355 -45.08 -44.52 -1.44
C ILE A 355 -44.58 -45.90 -1.91
N LEU A 356 -43.27 -46.06 -2.08
CA LEU A 356 -42.67 -47.34 -2.48
C LEU A 356 -42.92 -48.44 -1.44
N THR A 357 -42.85 -48.11 -0.15
CA THR A 357 -43.14 -49.05 0.94
C THR A 357 -44.59 -49.51 0.89
N ALA A 358 -45.54 -48.58 0.67
CA ALA A 358 -46.95 -48.92 0.51
C ALA A 358 -47.20 -49.81 -0.72
N ALA A 359 -46.57 -49.49 -1.86
CA ALA A 359 -46.66 -50.30 -3.07
C ALA A 359 -46.09 -51.71 -2.88
N ALA A 360 -44.94 -51.84 -2.21
CA ALA A 360 -44.33 -53.13 -1.89
C ALA A 360 -45.25 -54.00 -1.00
N ASN A 361 -45.89 -53.39 0.00
CA ASN A 361 -46.88 -54.08 0.83
C ASN A 361 -48.10 -54.55 0.01
N GLN A 362 -48.61 -53.72 -0.89
CA GLN A 362 -49.73 -54.08 -1.75
C GLN A 362 -49.37 -55.22 -2.71
N ILE A 363 -48.18 -55.18 -3.32
CA ILE A 363 -47.66 -56.27 -4.15
C ILE A 363 -47.56 -57.57 -3.34
N SER A 364 -47.05 -57.52 -2.10
CA SER A 364 -46.96 -58.69 -1.22
C SER A 364 -48.34 -59.33 -0.96
N VAL A 365 -49.36 -58.51 -0.71
CA VAL A 365 -50.74 -58.98 -0.57
C VAL A 365 -51.26 -59.60 -1.86
N THR A 366 -51.04 -58.96 -3.02
CA THR A 366 -51.45 -59.50 -4.32
C THR A 366 -50.77 -60.83 -4.64
N ILE A 367 -49.47 -60.98 -4.35
CA ILE A 367 -48.73 -62.23 -4.53
C ILE A 367 -49.32 -63.34 -3.65
N SER A 368 -49.68 -63.04 -2.41
CA SER A 368 -50.30 -64.01 -1.48
C SER A 368 -51.65 -64.50 -2.02
N GLN A 369 -52.47 -63.59 -2.53
CA GLN A 369 -53.77 -63.92 -3.12
C GLN A 369 -53.64 -64.68 -4.45
N LEU A 370 -52.65 -64.33 -5.28
CA LEU A 370 -52.30 -65.06 -6.50
C LEU A 370 -51.86 -66.49 -6.17
N SER A 371 -51.04 -66.68 -5.13
CA SER A 371 -50.64 -68.01 -4.67
C SER A 371 -51.83 -68.86 -4.25
N SER A 372 -52.81 -68.29 -3.53
CA SER A 372 -54.05 -69.00 -3.17
C SER A 372 -54.86 -69.38 -4.42
N SER A 373 -55.01 -68.44 -5.35
CA SER A 373 -55.75 -68.68 -6.60
C SER A 373 -55.08 -69.74 -7.48
N ALA A 374 -53.73 -69.77 -7.52
CA ALA A 374 -52.97 -70.80 -8.20
C ALA A 374 -53.15 -72.18 -7.56
N GLN A 375 -53.26 -72.25 -6.23
CA GLN A 375 -53.58 -73.49 -5.51
C GLN A 375 -54.98 -74.00 -5.86
N GLU A 376 -55.98 -73.11 -5.88
CA GLU A 376 -57.35 -73.44 -6.32
C GLU A 376 -57.40 -73.92 -7.76
N SER A 377 -56.68 -73.24 -8.67
CA SER A 377 -56.58 -73.65 -10.07
C SER A 377 -55.93 -75.03 -10.22
N THR A 378 -54.89 -75.32 -9.44
CA THR A 378 -54.25 -76.65 -9.42
C THR A 378 -55.23 -77.74 -8.97
N THR A 379 -56.04 -77.47 -7.94
CA THR A 379 -57.10 -78.39 -7.48
C THR A 379 -58.13 -78.62 -8.58
N ALA A 380 -58.64 -77.56 -9.22
CA ALA A 380 -59.61 -77.66 -10.31
C ALA A 380 -59.07 -78.44 -11.52
N VAL A 381 -57.80 -78.24 -11.88
CA VAL A 381 -57.12 -79.02 -12.92
C VAL A 381 -57.03 -80.49 -12.52
N THR A 382 -56.71 -80.79 -11.25
CA THR A 382 -56.63 -82.17 -10.73
C THR A 382 -57.99 -82.87 -10.77
N GLU A 383 -59.07 -82.17 -10.39
CA GLU A 383 -60.44 -82.68 -10.53
C GLU A 383 -60.79 -82.94 -12.00
N THR A 384 -60.47 -82.01 -12.90
CA THR A 384 -60.72 -82.16 -14.35
C THR A 384 -59.98 -83.38 -14.92
N VAL A 385 -58.72 -83.59 -14.54
CA VAL A 385 -57.95 -84.78 -14.93
C VAL A 385 -58.62 -86.06 -14.42
N THR A 386 -59.13 -86.03 -13.19
CA THR A 386 -59.87 -87.16 -12.60
C THR A 386 -61.16 -87.45 -13.37
N THR A 387 -61.95 -86.43 -13.70
CA THR A 387 -63.14 -86.57 -14.56
C THR A 387 -62.77 -87.11 -15.94
N ILE A 388 -61.66 -86.68 -16.54
CA ILE A 388 -61.17 -87.25 -17.81
C ILE A 388 -60.85 -88.74 -17.66
N GLN A 389 -60.26 -89.17 -16.54
CA GLN A 389 -60.00 -90.58 -16.27
C GLN A 389 -61.30 -91.40 -16.14
N GLU A 390 -62.31 -90.88 -15.44
CA GLU A 390 -63.63 -91.51 -15.30
C GLU A 390 -64.37 -91.59 -16.64
N VAL A 391 -64.32 -90.51 -17.44
CA VAL A 391 -64.89 -90.47 -18.80
C VAL A 391 -64.21 -91.50 -19.69
N ARG A 392 -62.87 -91.60 -19.64
CA ARG A 392 -62.11 -92.62 -20.38
C ARG A 392 -62.55 -94.03 -19.98
N GLN A 393 -62.68 -94.32 -18.68
CA GLN A 393 -63.14 -95.62 -18.19
C GLN A 393 -64.57 -95.93 -18.65
N THR A 394 -65.45 -94.94 -18.62
CA THR A 394 -66.84 -95.08 -19.07
C THR A 394 -66.93 -95.31 -20.57
N ALA A 395 -66.08 -94.63 -21.36
CA ALA A 395 -65.98 -94.83 -22.79
C ALA A 395 -65.47 -96.25 -23.12
N GLU A 396 -64.47 -96.75 -22.40
CA GLU A 396 -63.94 -98.12 -22.52
C GLU A 396 -65.04 -99.17 -22.23
N LEU A 397 -65.78 -98.98 -21.14
CA LEU A 397 -66.91 -99.85 -20.77
C LEU A 397 -68.02 -99.82 -21.82
N SER A 398 -68.33 -98.63 -22.34
CA SER A 398 -69.34 -98.45 -23.40
C SER A 398 -68.89 -99.14 -24.69
N HIS A 399 -67.61 -99.05 -25.04
CA HIS A 399 -67.04 -99.77 -26.18
C HIS A 399 -67.18 -101.29 -26.01
N GLN A 400 -66.83 -101.84 -24.84
CA GLN A 400 -67.01 -103.27 -24.54
C GLN A 400 -68.48 -103.71 -24.62
N LYS A 401 -69.41 -102.91 -24.09
CA LYS A 401 -70.85 -103.18 -24.18
C LYS A 401 -71.35 -103.14 -25.62
N ALA A 402 -70.91 -102.17 -26.42
CA ALA A 402 -71.26 -102.09 -27.84
C ALA A 402 -70.77 -103.32 -28.61
N GLN A 403 -69.55 -103.79 -28.34
CA GLN A 403 -69.04 -105.05 -28.90
C GLN A 403 -69.88 -106.26 -28.47
N TYR A 404 -70.27 -106.34 -27.19
CA TYR A 404 -71.13 -107.40 -26.67
C TYR A 404 -72.49 -107.41 -27.36
N VAL A 405 -73.16 -106.25 -27.47
CA VAL A 405 -74.44 -106.10 -28.17
C VAL A 405 -74.30 -106.48 -29.64
N SER A 406 -73.25 -106.05 -30.33
CA SER A 406 -72.97 -106.41 -31.72
C SER A 406 -72.83 -107.94 -31.90
N ARG A 407 -72.08 -108.62 -31.03
CA ARG A 407 -71.97 -110.09 -31.03
C ARG A 407 -73.32 -110.76 -30.76
N SER A 408 -74.07 -110.27 -29.79
CA SER A 408 -75.38 -110.81 -29.42
C SER A 408 -76.40 -110.65 -30.56
N ALA A 409 -76.43 -109.49 -31.23
CA ALA A 409 -77.25 -109.25 -32.41
C ALA A 409 -76.86 -110.16 -33.58
N THR A 410 -75.56 -110.39 -33.80
CA THR A 410 -75.07 -111.36 -34.79
C THR A 410 -75.55 -112.77 -34.48
N LYS A 411 -75.52 -113.18 -33.19
CA LYS A 411 -76.03 -114.47 -32.76
C LYS A 411 -77.55 -114.59 -32.92
N ALA A 412 -78.29 -113.55 -32.56
CA ALA A 412 -79.74 -113.51 -32.73
C ALA A 412 -80.12 -113.60 -34.22
N ARG A 413 -79.38 -112.92 -35.10
CA ARG A 413 -79.54 -113.04 -36.56
C ARG A 413 -79.29 -114.48 -37.03
N GLU A 414 -78.22 -115.12 -36.57
CA GLU A 414 -77.93 -116.53 -36.91
C GLU A 414 -79.08 -117.47 -36.47
N VAL A 415 -79.62 -117.27 -35.26
CA VAL A 415 -80.76 -118.04 -34.76
C VAL A 415 -82.02 -117.78 -35.60
N SER A 416 -82.30 -116.53 -35.96
CA SER A 416 -83.42 -116.16 -36.83
C SER A 416 -83.28 -116.75 -38.24
N ASP A 417 -82.09 -116.74 -38.84
CA ASP A 417 -81.82 -117.36 -40.15
C ASP A 417 -82.02 -118.88 -40.10
N ASN A 418 -81.60 -119.54 -39.00
CA ASN A 418 -81.87 -120.96 -38.76
C ASN A 418 -83.37 -121.23 -38.61
N GLY A 419 -84.08 -120.39 -37.84
CA GLY A 419 -85.53 -120.48 -37.66
C GLY A 419 -86.30 -120.28 -38.96
N ALA A 420 -85.91 -119.30 -39.78
CA ALA A 420 -86.47 -119.06 -41.10
C ALA A 420 -86.29 -120.27 -42.02
N ARG A 421 -85.11 -120.89 -42.02
CA ARG A 421 -84.87 -122.15 -42.75
C ARG A 421 -85.77 -123.28 -42.28
N ALA A 422 -85.92 -123.47 -40.97
CA ALA A 422 -86.79 -124.50 -40.41
C ALA A 422 -88.28 -124.29 -40.76
N VAL A 423 -88.75 -123.04 -40.75
CA VAL A 423 -90.10 -122.69 -41.21
C VAL A 423 -90.26 -122.99 -42.70
N GLN A 424 -89.28 -122.61 -43.54
CA GLN A 424 -89.32 -122.89 -44.97
C GLN A 424 -89.35 -124.39 -45.26
N GLU A 425 -88.57 -125.19 -44.54
CA GLU A 425 -88.61 -126.65 -44.61
C GLU A 425 -89.98 -127.21 -44.20
N THR A 426 -90.59 -126.65 -43.15
CA THR A 426 -91.93 -127.02 -42.70
C THR A 426 -93.00 -126.67 -43.74
N ILE A 427 -92.91 -125.51 -44.39
CA ILE A 427 -93.80 -125.14 -45.51
C ILE A 427 -93.66 -126.13 -46.66
N GLY A 428 -92.43 -126.48 -47.03
CA GLY A 428 -92.16 -127.50 -48.06
C GLY A 428 -92.77 -128.85 -47.71
N ARG A 429 -92.63 -129.29 -46.45
CA ARG A 429 -93.27 -130.53 -45.95
C ARG A 429 -94.80 -130.46 -45.95
N MET A 430 -95.38 -129.32 -45.56
CA MET A 430 -96.84 -129.12 -45.60
C MET A 430 -97.37 -129.13 -47.03
N GLN A 431 -96.60 -128.62 -47.99
CA GLN A 431 -96.96 -128.68 -49.41
C GLN A 431 -96.90 -130.11 -49.95
N ALA A 432 -95.89 -130.90 -49.58
CA ALA A 432 -95.84 -132.33 -49.89
C ALA A 432 -97.02 -133.10 -49.26
N ILE A 433 -97.42 -132.77 -48.02
CA ILE A 433 -98.63 -133.35 -47.41
C ILE A 433 -99.88 -132.97 -48.20
N ARG A 434 -99.98 -131.71 -48.68
CA ARG A 434 -101.12 -131.27 -49.51
C ARG A 434 -101.20 -132.06 -50.81
N GLU A 435 -100.08 -132.20 -51.53
CA GLU A 435 -99.99 -133.00 -52.76
C GLU A 435 -100.36 -134.47 -52.49
N GLN A 436 -99.89 -135.04 -51.38
CA GLN A 436 -100.25 -136.39 -50.97
C GLN A 436 -101.74 -136.53 -50.67
N MET A 437 -102.34 -135.56 -49.99
CA MET A 437 -103.79 -135.52 -49.70
C MET A 437 -104.62 -135.36 -50.97
N GLU A 438 -104.14 -134.59 -51.95
CA GLU A 438 -104.77 -134.44 -53.27
C GLU A 438 -104.70 -135.74 -54.06
N SER A 439 -103.56 -136.44 -54.04
CA SER A 439 -103.42 -137.79 -54.60
C SER A 439 -104.31 -138.82 -53.91
N ILE A 440 -104.47 -138.74 -52.59
CA ILE A 440 -105.42 -139.58 -51.83
C ILE A 440 -106.86 -139.23 -52.23
N ALA A 441 -107.20 -137.95 -52.36
CA ALA A 441 -108.54 -137.51 -52.77
C ALA A 441 -108.86 -137.98 -54.20
N GLU A 442 -107.91 -137.86 -55.13
CA GLU A 442 -108.00 -138.38 -56.50
C GLU A 442 -108.20 -139.90 -56.48
N SER A 443 -107.41 -140.63 -55.68
CA SER A 443 -107.56 -142.08 -55.50
C SER A 443 -108.93 -142.46 -54.90
N ILE A 444 -109.47 -141.66 -53.97
CA ILE A 444 -110.82 -141.86 -53.40
C ILE A 444 -111.90 -141.61 -54.45
N VAL A 445 -111.78 -140.57 -55.28
CA VAL A 445 -112.70 -140.32 -56.40
C VAL A 445 -112.64 -141.48 -57.39
N GLN A 446 -111.44 -141.95 -57.74
CA GLN A 446 -111.23 -143.08 -58.63
C GLN A 446 -111.83 -144.38 -58.05
N LEU A 447 -111.62 -144.66 -56.76
CA LEU A 447 -112.24 -145.77 -56.04
C LEU A 447 -113.77 -145.62 -55.94
N SER A 448 -114.27 -144.40 -55.76
CA SER A 448 -115.71 -144.11 -55.77
C SER A 448 -116.31 -144.40 -57.14
N GLU A 449 -115.68 -143.96 -58.22
CA GLU A 449 -116.09 -144.31 -59.60
C GLU A 449 -116.03 -145.83 -59.83
N GLN A 450 -114.98 -146.50 -59.33
CA GLN A 450 -114.85 -147.95 -59.44
C GLN A 450 -115.90 -148.70 -58.60
N SER A 451 -116.29 -148.17 -57.45
CA SER A 451 -117.40 -148.70 -56.62
C SER A 451 -118.76 -148.46 -57.28
N GLN A 452 -118.95 -147.34 -57.98
CA GLN A 452 -120.19 -147.02 -58.70
C GLN A 452 -120.31 -147.77 -60.03
N ALA A 453 -119.20 -148.27 -60.57
CA ALA A 453 -119.18 -149.17 -61.72
C ALA A 453 -119.45 -150.65 -61.35
N ILE A 454 -119.42 -151.00 -60.05
CA ILE A 454 -119.58 -152.38 -59.55
C ILE A 454 -120.90 -152.59 -58.77
N GLY A 455 -121.65 -151.52 -58.48
CA GLY A 455 -123.04 -151.59 -58.01
C GLY A 455 -123.99 -151.01 -59.03
#